data_AF-A0A1V6BPP7-F1
#
_entry.id   AF-A0A1V6BPP7-F1
#
_cell.length_a   1.000
_cell.length_b   1.000
_cell.length_c   1.000
_cell.angle_alpha   90.00
_cell.angle_beta   90.00
_cell.angle_gamma   90.00
#
_symmetry.space_group_name_H-M   'P 1'
#
loop_
_entity.id
_entity.type
_entity.pdbx_description
1 polymer ?
#
loop_
_entity_poly.entity_id
_entity_poly.type
_entity_poly.pdbx_seq_one_letter_code
_entity_poly.pdbx_strand_id
1 'polypeptide(L)'
;MAKKNKQKNNQSTKTTNSVSEQSDNVVDGVAKIVSGVFAPIKMLVKIHLKLAAREIKRDGERFVTGILSIFIGIFLLLTFLAFLNILIIIALKDYIGLSFFYSVLIVAGANLLLAILLFIVGSMKLKASFMKETRKMIKETLEEIS
;
A
#
# COMPACT_ATOMS: atom_id res chain seq x y z
N MET A 1 -45.98 66.60 -12.75
CA MET A 1 -44.69 67.22 -13.11
C MET A 1 -43.85 67.41 -11.84
N ALA A 2 -42.58 67.01 -11.88
CA ALA A 2 -41.44 67.39 -11.01
C ALA A 2 -41.54 67.22 -9.47
N LYS A 3 -40.50 66.87 -8.71
CA LYS A 3 -39.22 66.15 -8.87
C LYS A 3 -38.70 66.00 -7.43
N LYS A 4 -38.23 64.80 -7.06
CA LYS A 4 -37.36 64.54 -5.91
C LYS A 4 -36.16 65.49 -5.91
N ASN A 5 -35.71 65.98 -4.75
CA ASN A 5 -34.27 65.98 -4.47
C ASN A 5 -33.94 66.17 -2.97
N LYS A 6 -33.47 65.11 -2.33
CA LYS A 6 -32.81 65.16 -1.02
C LYS A 6 -31.75 64.07 -0.99
N GLN A 7 -30.63 64.32 -1.64
CA GLN A 7 -29.42 63.52 -1.47
C GLN A 7 -28.43 64.29 -0.60
N LYS A 8 -28.47 63.93 0.69
CA LYS A 8 -27.42 64.22 1.66
C LYS A 8 -26.14 63.53 1.20
N ASN A 9 -25.13 64.35 0.96
CA ASN A 9 -23.84 64.31 1.63
C ASN A 9 -23.50 62.98 2.33
N ASN A 10 -22.45 62.29 1.84
CA ASN A 10 -21.50 61.49 2.63
C ASN A 10 -20.43 60.90 1.68
N GLN A 11 -19.55 61.77 1.19
CA GLN A 11 -18.24 61.38 0.65
C GLN A 11 -17.18 61.80 1.67
N SER A 12 -16.99 61.00 2.72
CA SER A 12 -15.81 61.15 3.59
C SER A 12 -15.54 59.89 4.41
N THR A 13 -15.32 58.75 3.72
CA THR A 13 -14.67 57.56 4.30
C THR A 13 -14.18 56.69 3.14
N LYS A 14 -13.13 57.12 2.45
CA LYS A 14 -12.54 56.34 1.35
C LYS A 14 -11.02 56.48 1.33
N THR A 15 -10.34 56.01 2.39
CA THR A 15 -8.88 55.86 2.32
C THR A 15 -8.28 54.73 3.18
N THR A 16 -9.06 53.95 3.93
CA THR A 16 -8.49 52.91 4.82
C THR A 16 -8.96 51.47 4.57
N ASN A 17 -9.67 51.19 3.47
CA ASN A 17 -10.22 49.84 3.18
C ASN A 17 -9.63 49.15 1.95
N SER A 18 -8.75 49.80 1.18
CA SER A 18 -8.27 49.26 -0.10
C SER A 18 -7.17 48.20 0.01
N VAL A 19 -6.57 48.03 1.20
CA VAL A 19 -5.48 47.05 1.40
C VAL A 19 -6.01 45.71 1.91
N SER A 20 -7.09 45.68 2.68
CA SER A 20 -7.72 44.45 3.18
C SER A 20 -8.57 43.76 2.12
N GLU A 21 -9.36 44.52 1.34
CA GLU A 21 -10.19 43.92 0.26
C GLU A 21 -9.34 43.22 -0.81
N GLN A 22 -8.17 43.73 -1.16
CA GLN A 22 -7.33 43.12 -2.19
C GLN A 22 -6.69 41.81 -1.71
N SER A 23 -6.34 41.71 -0.43
CA SER A 23 -5.84 40.47 0.17
C SER A 23 -6.93 39.40 0.24
N ASP A 24 -8.14 39.78 0.64
CA ASP A 24 -9.27 38.84 0.77
C ASP A 24 -9.72 38.30 -0.59
N ASN A 25 -9.72 39.13 -1.64
CA ASN A 25 -10.03 38.69 -3.01
C ASN A 25 -8.98 37.74 -3.60
N VAL A 26 -7.70 37.90 -3.23
CA VAL A 26 -6.63 36.98 -3.65
C VAL A 26 -6.73 35.65 -2.90
N VAL A 27 -7.02 35.68 -1.59
CA VAL A 27 -7.23 34.48 -0.78
C VAL A 27 -8.46 33.71 -1.27
N ASP A 28 -9.57 34.39 -1.59
CA ASP A 28 -10.76 33.76 -2.19
C ASP A 28 -10.48 33.23 -3.59
N GLY A 29 -9.70 33.93 -4.41
CA GLY A 29 -9.27 33.46 -5.73
C GLY A 29 -8.43 32.19 -5.65
N VAL A 30 -7.45 32.15 -4.75
CA VAL A 30 -6.60 30.98 -4.50
C VAL A 30 -7.43 29.83 -3.91
N ALA A 31 -8.31 30.11 -2.95
CA ALA A 31 -9.23 29.11 -2.39
C ALA A 31 -10.14 28.50 -3.46
N LYS A 32 -10.61 29.31 -4.41
CA LYS A 32 -11.47 28.86 -5.52
C LYS A 32 -10.70 27.99 -6.52
N ILE A 33 -9.46 28.33 -6.85
CA ILE A 33 -8.59 27.52 -7.72
C ILE A 33 -8.25 26.18 -7.05
N VAL A 34 -7.85 26.22 -5.77
CA VAL A 34 -7.57 25.01 -4.98
C VAL A 34 -8.83 24.14 -4.90
N SER A 35 -9.99 24.72 -4.57
CA SER A 35 -11.25 23.96 -4.52
C SER A 35 -11.64 23.37 -5.89
N GLY A 36 -11.36 24.07 -6.99
CA GLY A 36 -11.62 23.63 -8.36
C GLY A 36 -10.76 22.45 -8.81
N VAL A 37 -9.50 22.36 -8.37
CA VAL A 37 -8.58 21.25 -8.70
C VAL A 37 -8.80 20.06 -7.76
N PHE A 38 -9.08 20.31 -6.47
CA PHE A 38 -9.32 19.23 -5.50
C PHE A 38 -10.68 18.55 -5.66
N ALA A 39 -11.70 19.24 -6.18
CA ALA A 39 -13.03 18.66 -6.43
C ALA A 39 -13.01 17.44 -7.39
N PRO A 40 -12.41 17.49 -8.58
CA PRO A 40 -12.33 16.36 -9.50
C PRO A 40 -11.43 15.23 -8.97
N ILE A 41 -10.31 15.55 -8.30
CA ILE A 41 -9.44 14.55 -7.67
C ILE A 41 -10.21 13.78 -6.58
N LYS A 42 -10.94 14.50 -5.72
CA LYS A 42 -11.78 13.90 -4.68
C LYS A 42 -12.90 13.02 -5.27
N MET A 43 -13.44 13.40 -6.43
CA MET A 43 -14.44 12.61 -7.15
C MET A 43 -13.84 11.30 -7.69
N LEU A 44 -12.67 11.35 -8.33
CA LEU A 44 -11.93 10.18 -8.82
C LEU A 44 -11.55 9.21 -7.69
N VAL A 45 -10.99 9.74 -6.60
CA VAL A 45 -10.67 8.95 -5.39
C VAL A 45 -11.93 8.30 -4.83
N LYS A 46 -13.05 9.03 -4.73
CA LYS A 46 -14.32 8.49 -4.23
C LYS A 46 -14.89 7.40 -5.12
N ILE A 47 -14.70 7.47 -6.44
CA ILE A 47 -15.11 6.44 -7.39
C ILE A 47 -14.28 5.17 -7.20
N HIS A 48 -12.94 5.28 -7.15
CA HIS A 48 -12.07 4.13 -6.92
C HIS A 48 -12.27 3.52 -5.53
N LEU A 49 -12.48 4.31 -4.49
CA LEU A 49 -12.80 3.80 -3.15
C LEU A 49 -14.13 3.06 -3.13
N LYS A 50 -15.16 3.59 -3.81
CA LYS A 50 -16.49 2.95 -3.87
C LYS A 50 -16.46 1.65 -4.66
N LEU A 51 -15.60 1.57 -5.66
CA LEU A 51 -15.36 0.36 -6.44
C LEU A 51 -14.58 -0.68 -5.63
N ALA A 52 -13.47 -0.28 -4.99
CA ALA A 52 -12.68 -1.15 -4.12
C ALA A 52 -13.49 -1.68 -2.92
N ALA A 53 -14.30 -0.83 -2.28
CA ALA A 53 -15.19 -1.25 -1.19
C ALA A 53 -16.27 -2.23 -1.66
N ARG A 54 -16.76 -2.08 -2.89
CA ARG A 54 -17.73 -3.00 -3.49
C ARG A 54 -17.09 -4.35 -3.83
N GLU A 55 -15.87 -4.33 -4.36
CA GLU A 55 -15.09 -5.53 -4.68
C GLU A 55 -14.70 -6.29 -3.41
N ILE A 56 -14.23 -5.59 -2.37
CA ILE A 56 -13.98 -6.16 -1.04
C ILE A 56 -15.26 -6.71 -0.41
N LYS A 57 -16.42 -6.06 -0.57
CA LYS A 57 -17.67 -6.59 0.01
C LYS A 57 -18.18 -7.83 -0.74
N ARG A 58 -17.95 -7.91 -2.05
CA ARG A 58 -18.37 -9.05 -2.88
C ARG A 58 -17.43 -10.25 -2.73
N ASP A 59 -16.13 -10.01 -2.61
CA ASP A 59 -15.11 -11.06 -2.52
C ASP A 59 -14.51 -11.21 -1.11
N GLY A 60 -15.01 -10.46 -0.13
CA GLY A 60 -14.49 -10.42 1.23
C GLY A 60 -14.56 -11.77 1.94
N GLU A 61 -15.64 -12.53 1.80
CA GLU A 61 -15.72 -13.88 2.36
C GLU A 61 -14.71 -14.84 1.72
N ARG A 62 -14.53 -14.77 0.40
CA ARG A 62 -13.58 -15.63 -0.33
C ARG A 62 -12.14 -15.24 -0.01
N PHE A 63 -11.87 -13.94 0.14
CA PHE A 63 -10.56 -13.41 0.50
C PHE A 63 -10.21 -13.74 1.95
N VAL A 64 -11.14 -13.56 2.89
CA VAL A 64 -10.94 -13.92 4.30
C VAL A 64 -10.78 -15.43 4.45
N THR A 65 -11.61 -16.23 3.79
CA THR A 65 -11.48 -17.69 3.82
C THR A 65 -10.19 -18.17 3.16
N GLY A 66 -9.79 -17.53 2.05
CA GLY A 66 -8.54 -17.82 1.35
C GLY A 66 -7.30 -17.45 2.15
N ILE A 67 -7.28 -16.27 2.77
CA ILE A 67 -6.14 -15.86 3.62
C ILE A 67 -6.06 -16.76 4.85
N LEU A 68 -7.20 -17.07 5.48
CA LEU A 68 -7.26 -17.91 6.66
C LEU A 68 -6.81 -19.34 6.34
N SER A 69 -7.21 -19.89 5.19
CA SER A 69 -6.76 -21.22 4.76
C SER A 69 -5.27 -21.26 4.42
N ILE A 70 -4.71 -20.20 3.83
CA ILE A 70 -3.27 -20.06 3.64
C ILE A 70 -2.54 -20.04 4.97
N PHE A 71 -3.01 -19.26 5.95
CA PHE A 71 -2.41 -19.21 7.28
C PHE A 71 -2.47 -20.56 7.99
N ILE A 72 -3.63 -21.22 7.96
CA ILE A 72 -3.80 -22.56 8.53
C ILE A 72 -2.87 -23.56 7.84
N GLY A 73 -2.79 -23.50 6.51
CA GLY A 73 -1.95 -24.38 5.71
C GLY A 73 -0.47 -24.20 6.04
N ILE A 74 0.01 -22.95 6.09
CA ILE A 74 1.39 -22.62 6.47
C ILE A 74 1.68 -23.10 7.89
N PHE A 75 0.77 -22.84 8.84
CA PHE A 75 0.95 -23.26 10.23
C PHE A 75 1.04 -24.78 10.36
N LEU A 76 0.18 -25.52 9.67
CA LEU A 76 0.17 -26.98 9.66
C LEU A 76 1.43 -27.54 9.02
N LEU A 77 1.90 -26.91 7.93
CA LEU A 77 3.12 -27.30 7.23
C LEU A 77 4.36 -27.06 8.09
N LEU A 78 4.42 -25.94 8.82
CA LEU A 78 5.46 -25.64 9.80
C LEU A 78 5.48 -26.68 10.92
N THR A 79 4.30 -27.01 11.45
CA THR A 79 4.14 -28.01 12.52
C THR A 79 4.57 -29.40 12.04
N PHE A 80 4.13 -29.81 10.85
CA PHE A 80 4.54 -31.07 10.24
C PHE A 80 6.05 -31.13 10.04
N LEU A 81 6.65 -30.05 9.53
CA LEU A 81 8.10 -29.97 9.34
C LEU A 81 8.85 -30.08 10.68
N ALA A 82 8.35 -29.47 11.75
CA ALA A 82 8.92 -29.61 13.09
C ALA A 82 8.89 -31.07 13.57
N PHE A 83 7.73 -31.75 13.47
CA PHE A 83 7.62 -33.17 13.82
C PHE A 83 8.50 -34.06 12.96
N LEU A 84 8.60 -33.79 11.66
CA LEU A 84 9.44 -34.54 10.74
C LEU A 84 10.92 -34.44 11.14
N ASN A 85 11.39 -33.25 11.51
CA ASN A 85 12.76 -33.06 12.01
C ASN A 85 13.02 -33.86 13.29
N ILE A 86 12.09 -33.83 14.24
CA ILE A 86 12.20 -34.61 15.49
C ILE A 86 12.26 -36.10 15.18
N LEU A 87 11.39 -36.59 14.28
CA LEU A 87 11.34 -37.98 13.87
C LEU A 87 12.66 -38.42 13.19
N ILE A 88 13.23 -37.59 12.33
CA ILE A 88 14.51 -37.88 11.66
C ILE A 88 15.66 -37.96 12.69
N ILE A 89 15.69 -37.05 13.67
CA ILE A 89 16.72 -37.08 14.73
C ILE A 89 16.63 -38.37 15.54
N ILE A 90 15.41 -38.78 15.91
CA ILE A 90 15.16 -40.03 16.64
C ILE A 90 15.55 -41.23 15.78
N ALA A 91 15.17 -41.25 14.50
CA ALA A 91 15.54 -42.32 13.58
C ALA A 91 17.07 -42.44 13.41
N LEU A 92 17.80 -41.32 13.27
CA LEU A 92 19.26 -41.34 13.19
C LEU A 92 19.90 -41.89 14.46
N LYS A 93 19.35 -41.54 15.63
CA LYS A 93 19.81 -42.08 16.91
C LYS A 93 19.58 -43.59 16.97
N ASP A 94 18.36 -44.06 16.69
CA ASP A 94 17.98 -45.45 16.96
C ASP A 94 18.50 -46.43 15.91
N TYR A 95 18.62 -46.02 14.65
CA TYR A 95 19.13 -46.89 13.58
C TYR A 95 20.64 -46.84 13.38
N ILE A 96 21.29 -45.71 13.67
CA ILE A 96 22.73 -45.52 13.41
C ILE A 96 23.54 -45.41 14.71
N GLY A 97 22.87 -45.29 15.87
CA GLY A 97 23.54 -45.17 17.17
C GLY A 97 24.24 -43.83 17.38
N LEU A 98 23.93 -42.82 16.57
CA LEU A 98 24.57 -41.51 16.64
C LEU A 98 24.15 -40.75 17.91
N SER A 99 25.11 -40.06 18.52
CA SER A 99 24.84 -39.11 19.60
C SER A 99 23.93 -37.97 19.10
N PHE A 100 23.06 -37.47 19.99
CA PHE A 100 22.09 -36.40 19.69
C PHE A 100 22.71 -35.21 18.97
N PHE A 101 23.92 -34.82 19.35
CA PHE A 101 24.63 -33.70 18.73
C PHE A 101 24.88 -33.91 17.22
N TYR A 102 25.34 -35.09 16.83
CA TYR A 102 25.62 -35.37 15.41
C TYR A 102 24.33 -35.51 14.59
N SER A 103 23.28 -36.11 15.17
CA SER A 103 21.97 -36.22 14.52
C SER A 103 21.37 -34.84 14.24
N VAL A 104 21.40 -33.93 15.22
CA VAL A 104 20.93 -32.55 15.05
C VAL A 104 21.77 -31.82 14.01
N LEU A 105 23.09 -31.99 14.02
CA LEU A 105 23.98 -31.31 13.07
C LEU A 105 23.72 -31.74 11.62
N ILE A 106 23.52 -33.03 11.36
CA ILE A 106 23.21 -33.56 10.03
C ILE A 106 21.87 -33.02 9.54
N VAL A 107 20.84 -33.08 10.40
CA VAL A 107 19.49 -32.62 10.06
C VAL A 107 19.47 -31.10 9.83
N ALA A 108 20.14 -30.33 10.67
CA ALA A 108 20.28 -28.88 10.50
C ALA A 108 21.04 -28.54 9.21
N GLY A 109 22.14 -29.26 8.91
CA GLY A 109 22.90 -29.09 7.68
C GLY A 109 22.08 -29.38 6.42
N ALA A 110 21.30 -30.47 6.43
CA ALA A 110 20.42 -30.82 5.32
C ALA A 110 19.31 -29.76 5.11
N ASN A 111 18.69 -29.29 6.20
CA ASN A 111 17.69 -28.22 6.11
C ASN A 111 18.29 -26.90 5.63
N LEU A 112 19.52 -26.56 6.04
CA LEU A 112 20.21 -25.37 5.58
C LEU A 112 20.46 -25.41 4.08
N LEU A 113 20.93 -26.55 3.56
CA LEU A 113 21.09 -26.75 2.12
C LEU A 113 19.77 -26.62 1.37
N LEU A 114 18.71 -27.23 1.89
CA LEU A 114 17.37 -27.14 1.30
C LEU A 114 16.86 -25.69 1.31
N ALA A 115 17.06 -24.97 2.42
CA ALA A 115 16.66 -23.57 2.56
C ALA A 115 17.41 -22.66 1.57
N ILE A 116 18.72 -22.86 1.40
CA ILE A 116 19.52 -22.12 0.41
C ILE A 116 18.99 -22.39 -1.00
N LEU A 117 18.72 -23.65 -1.34
CA LEU A 117 18.20 -24.03 -2.65
C LEU A 117 16.82 -23.39 -2.92
N LEU A 118 15.92 -23.46 -1.94
CA LEU A 118 14.59 -22.84 -2.03
C LEU A 118 14.69 -21.31 -2.12
N PHE A 119 15.63 -20.71 -1.39
CA PHE A 119 15.87 -19.27 -1.43
C PHE A 119 16.39 -18.82 -2.80
N ILE A 120 17.29 -19.59 -3.41
CA ILE A 120 17.78 -19.33 -4.77
C ILE A 120 16.62 -19.45 -5.76
N VAL A 121 15.86 -20.54 -5.73
CA VAL A 121 14.72 -20.75 -6.63
C VAL A 121 13.65 -19.67 -6.44
N GLY A 122 13.31 -19.34 -5.19
CA GLY A 122 12.38 -18.27 -4.84
C GLY A 122 12.88 -16.92 -5.35
N SER A 123 14.14 -16.59 -5.11
CA SER A 123 14.77 -15.35 -5.60
C SER A 123 14.81 -15.29 -7.12
N MET A 124 15.06 -16.41 -7.80
CA MET A 124 15.00 -16.50 -9.26
C MET A 124 13.58 -16.27 -9.77
N LYS A 125 12.56 -16.85 -9.12
CA LYS A 125 11.16 -16.62 -9.47
C LYS A 125 10.70 -15.20 -9.19
N LEU A 126 11.17 -14.57 -8.10
CA LEU A 126 10.88 -13.16 -7.80
C LEU A 126 11.59 -12.21 -8.77
N LYS A 127 12.79 -12.56 -9.26
CA LYS A 127 13.48 -11.82 -10.33
C LYS A 127 12.85 -12.05 -11.70
N ALA A 128 12.26 -13.23 -11.92
CA ALA A 128 11.54 -13.58 -13.13
C ALA A 128 10.13 -12.94 -13.13
N SER A 129 10.07 -11.67 -13.49
CA SER A 129 8.93 -11.04 -14.16
C SER A 129 7.60 -10.96 -13.39
N PHE A 130 7.46 -9.91 -12.56
CA PHE A 130 6.16 -9.28 -12.33
C PHE A 130 6.09 -7.79 -12.69
N MET A 131 7.19 -7.16 -13.09
CA MET A 131 7.22 -5.71 -13.34
C MET A 131 8.26 -5.27 -14.37
N LYS A 132 8.39 -5.99 -15.50
CA LYS A 132 9.15 -5.41 -16.64
C LYS A 132 8.43 -4.17 -17.19
N GLU A 133 7.11 -4.25 -17.36
CA GLU A 133 6.28 -3.12 -17.78
C GLU A 133 6.22 -2.01 -16.74
N THR A 134 6.01 -2.32 -15.46
CA THR A 134 5.93 -1.29 -14.41
C THR A 134 7.26 -0.55 -14.24
N ARG A 135 8.41 -1.26 -14.33
CA ARG A 135 9.73 -0.59 -14.32
C ARG A 135 9.95 0.24 -15.58
N LYS A 136 9.41 -0.17 -16.73
CA LYS A 136 9.53 0.57 -17.98
C LYS A 136 8.68 1.85 -17.94
N MET A 137 7.43 1.76 -17.50
CA MET A 137 6.57 2.93 -17.27
C MET A 137 7.15 3.89 -16.23
N ILE A 138 7.68 3.40 -15.11
CA ILE A 138 8.32 4.28 -14.10
C ILE A 138 9.55 4.97 -14.69
N LYS A 139 10.35 4.28 -15.51
CA LYS A 139 11.50 4.90 -16.19
C LYS A 139 11.06 5.96 -17.19
N GLU A 140 10.07 5.67 -18.03
CA GLU A 140 9.54 6.62 -19.01
C GLU A 140 8.94 7.86 -18.32
N THR A 141 8.20 7.70 -17.23
CA THR A 141 7.66 8.83 -16.46
C THR A 141 8.74 9.63 -15.74
N LEU A 142 9.81 9.00 -15.25
CA LEU A 142 10.93 9.72 -14.62
C LEU A 142 11.79 10.47 -15.64
N GLU A 143 11.90 9.95 -16.86
CA GLU A 143 12.61 10.58 -17.98
C GLU A 143 11.81 11.72 -18.61
N GLU A 144 10.47 11.68 -18.54
CA GLU A 144 9.58 12.77 -18.97
C GLU A 144 9.53 13.94 -17.98
N ILE A 145 9.87 13.71 -16.71
CA ILE A 145 9.84 14.72 -15.63
C ILE A 145 11.22 15.35 -15.38
N SER A 146 12.31 14.73 -15.83
CA SER A 146 13.69 15.25 -15.73
C SER A 146 14.08 16.14 -16.89
#